data_AF-A0A921H9Q2-F1
#
_entry.id   AF-A0A921H9Q2-F1
#
_cell.length_a   1.000
_cell.length_b   1.000
_cell.length_c   1.000
_cell.angle_alpha   90.00
_cell.angle_beta   90.00
_cell.angle_gamma   90.00
#
_symmetry.space_group_name_H-M   'P 1'
#
loop_
_entity.id
_entity.type
_entity.pdbx_description
1 polymer ?
#
loop_
_entity_poly.entity_id
_entity_poly.type
_entity_poly.pdbx_seq_one_letter_code
_entity_poly.pdbx_strand_id
1 'polypeptide(L)'
;MLSQLTLRFHKKLIEALKIRAGHENTSVNALAARFLDDGLKTAAAGDGYFQLVADPEATVRQLYRYIILGQTFGTAPVSRDELRFILAYAREAFICGQNRLATLPALRTLLDITRDLLAWQAENDRTVDRHYLQGIFRLPGDNLVEEFDRFLADLRPVVDQMYAEHLLRPLESGCFELTEIPDAVLAEIFTLPRLNTIFPLVLRGLDWTTDKATALAQDLRPVIPTVTETVEAGTLRLEIRIDGQHPGERPGAWYNTPRLHLLITGQDFVVPYGWEVFSELLGLFTLYARHPEALAHGHQGEHVMLSPPGHVSKEGFFGIDGLRIFMPAEAFETLVRELTIGCAQGSLAEALTGLRGLYGDV
;
A
#
# COMPACT_ATOMS: atom_id res chain seq x y z
N MET A 1 42.58 24.88 4.02
CA MET A 1 43.38 23.77 4.58
C MET A 1 42.97 22.49 3.87
N LEU A 2 43.92 21.69 3.38
CA LEU A 2 43.62 20.38 2.76
C LEU A 2 43.78 19.29 3.82
N SER A 3 42.72 18.53 4.08
CA SER A 3 42.72 17.34 4.93
C SER A 3 42.83 16.08 4.06
N GLN A 4 43.62 15.10 4.48
CA GLN A 4 43.79 13.85 3.74
C GLN A 4 42.83 12.78 4.25
N LEU A 5 41.97 12.27 3.36
CA LEU A 5 41.04 11.16 3.61
C LEU A 5 41.55 9.91 2.87
N THR A 6 41.59 8.76 3.56
CA THR A 6 41.99 7.48 2.94
C THR A 6 40.76 6.64 2.64
N LEU A 7 40.50 6.40 1.35
CA LEU A 7 39.34 5.64 0.87
C LEU A 7 39.78 4.29 0.29
N ARG A 8 38.99 3.23 0.53
CA ARG A 8 39.19 1.91 -0.06
C ARG A 8 38.13 1.66 -1.12
N PHE A 9 38.55 1.32 -2.33
CA PHE A 9 37.65 1.05 -3.46
C PHE A 9 37.83 -0.37 -3.97
N HIS A 10 36.77 -0.93 -4.55
CA HIS A 10 36.83 -2.21 -5.24
C HIS A 10 37.77 -2.13 -6.45
N LYS A 11 38.54 -3.19 -6.73
CA LYS A 11 39.61 -3.20 -7.74
C LYS A 11 39.14 -2.77 -9.14
N LYS A 12 37.95 -3.23 -9.54
CA LYS A 12 37.32 -2.85 -10.83
C LYS A 12 37.07 -1.33 -10.96
N LEU A 13 36.72 -0.66 -9.87
CA LEU A 13 36.46 0.79 -9.86
C LEU A 13 37.77 1.58 -10.02
N ILE A 14 38.84 1.13 -9.37
CA ILE A 14 40.18 1.74 -9.49
C ILE A 14 40.69 1.62 -10.93
N GLU A 15 40.46 0.47 -11.58
CA GLU A 15 40.83 0.25 -12.98
C GLU A 15 40.04 1.16 -13.92
N ALA A 16 38.72 1.29 -13.73
CA ALA A 16 37.89 2.20 -14.51
C ALA A 16 38.31 3.67 -14.35
N LEU A 17 38.61 4.10 -13.11
CA LEU A 17 39.11 5.44 -12.83
C LEU A 17 40.47 5.71 -13.48
N LYS A 18 41.39 4.73 -13.49
CA LYS A 18 42.69 4.83 -14.15
C LYS A 18 42.56 4.98 -15.66
N ILE A 19 41.73 4.16 -16.29
CA ILE A 19 41.47 4.20 -17.74
C ILE A 19 40.95 5.59 -18.12
N ARG A 20 39.92 6.06 -17.42
CA ARG A 20 39.29 7.35 -17.70
C ARG A 20 40.22 8.54 -17.40
N ALA A 21 41.00 8.49 -16.32
CA ALA A 21 42.01 9.49 -16.01
C ALA A 21 43.08 9.57 -17.11
N GLY A 22 43.46 8.44 -17.70
CA GLY A 22 44.35 8.38 -18.86
C GLY A 22 43.75 9.03 -20.12
N HIS A 23 42.46 8.79 -20.40
CA HIS A 23 41.76 9.42 -21.52
C HIS A 23 41.58 10.94 -21.35
N GLU A 24 41.34 11.39 -20.12
CA GLU A 24 41.13 12.82 -19.80
C GLU A 24 42.42 13.56 -19.43
N ASN A 25 43.58 12.90 -19.55
CA ASN A 25 44.90 13.42 -19.22
C ASN A 25 44.97 14.11 -17.85
N THR A 26 44.36 13.48 -16.83
CA THR A 26 44.29 13.99 -15.46
C THR A 26 44.78 12.93 -14.48
N SER A 27 45.09 13.31 -13.23
CA SER A 27 45.46 12.33 -12.20
C SER A 27 44.23 11.61 -11.67
N VAL A 28 44.38 10.34 -11.29
CA VAL A 28 43.29 9.54 -10.68
C VAL A 28 42.73 10.22 -9.43
N ASN A 29 43.59 10.87 -8.63
CA ASN A 29 43.16 11.59 -7.43
C ASN A 29 42.37 12.86 -7.79
N ALA A 30 42.79 13.61 -8.82
CA ALA A 30 42.06 14.78 -9.28
C ALA A 30 40.73 14.40 -9.94
N LEU A 31 40.68 13.30 -10.68
CA LEU A 31 39.45 12.76 -11.25
C LEU A 31 38.48 12.26 -10.17
N ALA A 32 39.00 11.53 -9.18
CA ALA A 32 38.19 11.06 -8.05
C ALA A 32 37.70 12.24 -7.19
N ALA A 33 38.56 13.23 -6.93
CA ALA A 33 38.16 14.45 -6.24
C ALA A 33 37.11 15.23 -7.04
N ARG A 34 37.25 15.32 -8.37
CA ARG A 34 36.24 15.97 -9.23
C ARG A 34 34.93 15.19 -9.25
N PHE A 35 34.94 13.86 -9.31
CA PHE A 35 33.69 13.08 -9.22
C PHE A 35 33.05 13.12 -7.83
N LEU A 36 33.86 13.18 -6.77
CA LEU A 36 33.35 13.41 -5.42
C LEU A 36 32.79 14.82 -5.29
N ASP A 37 33.50 15.83 -5.78
CA ASP A 37 33.08 17.23 -5.76
C ASP A 37 31.86 17.46 -6.66
N ASP A 38 31.80 16.87 -7.86
CA ASP A 38 30.63 16.89 -8.74
C ASP A 38 29.46 16.14 -8.10
N GLY A 39 29.70 14.94 -7.53
CA GLY A 39 28.69 14.16 -6.81
C GLY A 39 28.13 14.88 -5.58
N LEU A 40 28.99 15.59 -4.86
CA LEU A 40 28.63 16.41 -3.68
C LEU A 40 28.07 17.78 -4.07
N LYS A 41 28.39 18.34 -5.25
CA LYS A 41 27.78 19.55 -5.81
C LYS A 41 26.41 19.27 -6.42
N THR A 42 26.20 18.05 -6.94
CA THR A 42 24.87 17.53 -7.28
C THR A 42 24.06 17.08 -6.06
N ALA A 43 24.61 17.16 -4.84
CA ALA A 43 23.86 16.97 -3.59
C ALA A 43 22.98 18.20 -3.27
N ALA A 44 22.16 18.61 -4.24
CA ALA A 44 21.05 19.54 -4.05
C ALA A 44 19.77 18.87 -4.57
N ALA A 45 18.75 18.79 -3.70
CA ALA A 45 17.39 18.31 -3.95
C ALA A 45 17.17 16.82 -4.31
N GLY A 46 18.22 15.98 -4.37
CA GLY A 46 18.09 14.52 -4.58
C GLY A 46 18.36 13.65 -3.35
N ASP A 47 18.91 14.20 -2.27
CA ASP A 47 19.32 13.45 -1.08
C ASP A 47 18.15 13.11 -0.14
N GLY A 48 17.06 13.88 -0.17
CA GLY A 48 15.91 13.70 0.72
C GLY A 48 15.29 12.31 0.54
N TYR A 49 14.97 11.93 -0.70
CA TYR A 49 14.46 10.60 -1.01
C TYR A 49 15.37 9.46 -0.53
N PHE A 50 16.69 9.56 -0.75
CA PHE A 50 17.62 8.52 -0.30
C PHE A 50 17.72 8.44 1.22
N GLN A 51 17.59 9.55 1.94
CA GLN A 51 17.49 9.54 3.40
C GLN A 51 16.21 8.84 3.87
N LEU A 52 15.08 9.09 3.20
CA LEU A 52 13.81 8.41 3.52
C LEU A 52 13.90 6.89 3.34
N VAL A 53 14.57 6.44 2.27
CA VAL A 53 14.79 5.02 1.96
C VAL A 53 15.84 4.38 2.89
N ALA A 54 16.81 5.16 3.38
CA ALA A 54 17.85 4.66 4.29
C ALA A 54 17.32 4.33 5.69
N ASP A 55 16.28 5.05 6.15
CA ASP A 55 15.56 4.76 7.40
C ASP A 55 14.04 4.77 7.17
N PRO A 56 13.49 3.70 6.58
CA PRO A 56 12.07 3.63 6.25
C PRO A 56 11.17 3.61 7.49
N GLU A 57 11.66 3.14 8.65
CA GLU A 57 10.88 3.12 9.88
C GLU A 57 10.70 4.53 10.45
N ALA A 58 11.74 5.36 10.43
CA ALA A 58 11.63 6.77 10.78
C ALA A 58 10.70 7.53 9.81
N THR A 59 10.82 7.25 8.51
CA THR A 59 9.94 7.82 7.49
C THR A 59 8.48 7.46 7.74
N VAL A 60 8.17 6.17 7.94
CA VAL A 60 6.81 5.70 8.25
C VAL A 60 6.28 6.35 9.52
N ARG A 61 7.10 6.49 10.57
CA ARG A 61 6.68 7.17 11.81
C ARG A 61 6.28 8.63 11.57
N GLN A 62 7.05 9.36 10.75
CA GLN A 62 6.73 10.74 10.37
C GLN A 62 5.45 10.82 9.54
N LEU A 63 5.35 9.99 8.50
CA LEU A 63 4.17 9.92 7.64
C LEU A 63 2.91 9.50 8.42
N TYR A 64 3.02 8.56 9.36
CA TYR A 64 1.90 8.15 10.20
C TYR A 64 1.38 9.29 11.07
N ARG A 65 2.27 10.07 11.70
CA ARG A 65 1.87 11.26 12.49
C ARG A 65 1.10 12.25 11.63
N TYR A 66 1.58 12.50 10.41
CA TYR A 66 0.95 13.45 9.50
C TYR A 66 -0.37 12.91 8.90
N ILE A 67 -0.32 11.74 8.26
CA ILE A 67 -1.40 11.17 7.44
C ILE A 67 -2.51 10.55 8.30
N ILE A 68 -2.14 9.79 9.33
CA ILE A 68 -3.08 9.01 10.13
C ILE A 68 -3.53 9.78 11.36
N LEU A 69 -2.59 10.39 12.09
CA LEU A 69 -2.92 11.14 13.33
C LEU A 69 -3.32 12.59 13.07
N GLY A 70 -3.15 13.10 11.85
CA GLY A 70 -3.46 14.50 11.52
C GLY A 70 -2.60 15.52 12.27
N GLN A 71 -1.46 15.09 12.83
CA GLN A 71 -0.56 15.93 13.61
C GLN A 71 0.28 16.81 12.69
N THR A 72 -0.37 17.83 12.15
CA THR A 72 0.24 18.87 11.32
C THR A 72 0.79 19.96 12.25
N PHE A 73 2.00 19.77 12.77
CA PHE A 73 2.64 20.73 13.68
C PHE A 73 3.09 22.03 12.97
N GLY A 74 2.21 22.66 12.19
CA GLY A 74 2.54 23.80 11.33
C GLY A 74 3.48 23.45 10.16
N THR A 75 3.66 22.16 9.88
CA THR A 75 4.52 21.66 8.80
C THR A 75 3.86 21.78 7.43
N ALA A 76 4.68 21.97 6.40
CA ALA A 76 4.27 21.96 5.00
C ALA A 76 3.53 20.65 4.63
N PRO A 77 2.71 20.64 3.56
CA PRO A 77 2.19 19.42 2.98
C PRO A 77 3.31 18.40 2.68
N VAL A 78 2.93 17.13 2.52
CA VAL A 78 3.86 16.04 2.18
C VAL A 78 4.77 16.47 1.02
N SER A 79 6.06 16.39 1.26
CA SER A 79 7.09 16.84 0.32
C SER A 79 7.14 15.94 -0.92
N ARG A 80 7.73 16.44 -2.01
CA ARG A 80 7.92 15.65 -3.25
C ARG A 80 8.67 14.34 -3.02
N ASP A 81 9.68 14.35 -2.15
CA ASP A 81 10.45 13.14 -1.81
C ASP A 81 9.60 12.13 -1.04
N GLU A 82 8.75 12.59 -0.11
CA GLU A 82 7.80 11.74 0.61
C GLU A 82 6.71 11.20 -0.33
N LEU A 83 6.20 12.01 -1.27
CA LEU A 83 5.26 11.54 -2.29
C LEU A 83 5.91 10.45 -3.16
N ARG A 84 7.15 10.65 -3.59
CA ARG A 84 7.91 9.65 -4.33
C ARG A 84 8.10 8.37 -3.51
N PHE A 85 8.40 8.48 -2.21
CA PHE A 85 8.50 7.35 -1.29
C PHE A 85 7.17 6.59 -1.21
N ILE A 86 6.05 7.30 -1.01
CA ILE A 86 4.72 6.72 -0.92
C ILE A 86 4.37 5.98 -2.22
N LEU A 87 4.55 6.61 -3.37
CA LEU A 87 4.20 6.01 -4.67
C LEU A 87 5.06 4.76 -4.98
N ALA A 88 6.35 4.82 -4.68
CA ALA A 88 7.26 3.69 -4.89
C ALA A 88 6.82 2.46 -4.08
N TYR A 89 6.59 2.62 -2.77
CA TYR A 89 6.20 1.51 -1.90
C TYR A 89 4.73 1.12 -2.03
N ALA A 90 3.84 2.02 -2.45
CA ALA A 90 2.47 1.66 -2.78
C ALA A 90 2.40 0.75 -4.01
N ARG A 91 3.29 0.94 -5.00
CA ARG A 91 3.45 0.00 -6.12
C ARG A 91 4.07 -1.32 -5.65
N GLU A 92 5.14 -1.26 -4.85
CA GLU A 92 5.83 -2.45 -4.33
C GLU A 92 4.88 -3.37 -3.55
N ALA A 93 3.85 -2.81 -2.89
CA ALA A 93 2.80 -3.57 -2.21
C ALA A 93 2.16 -4.65 -3.11
N PHE A 94 1.94 -4.34 -4.39
CA PHE A 94 1.35 -5.25 -5.37
C PHE A 94 2.37 -6.20 -6.00
N ILE A 95 3.67 -6.03 -5.71
CA ILE A 95 4.69 -7.04 -6.06
C ILE A 95 4.77 -8.09 -4.94
N CYS A 96 4.65 -7.64 -3.69
CA CYS A 96 4.87 -8.48 -2.51
C CYS A 96 3.68 -9.35 -2.10
N GLY A 97 2.44 -9.07 -2.51
CA GLY A 97 1.27 -9.82 -2.05
C GLY A 97 1.01 -11.10 -2.87
N GLN A 98 1.61 -12.21 -2.46
CA GLN A 98 1.52 -13.49 -3.18
C GLN A 98 0.08 -13.92 -3.52
N ASN A 99 -0.34 -13.74 -4.77
CA ASN A 99 -1.68 -14.08 -5.28
C ASN A 99 -2.88 -13.38 -4.61
N ARG A 100 -2.68 -12.39 -3.72
CA ARG A 100 -3.84 -11.61 -3.22
C ARG A 100 -4.42 -10.74 -4.33
N LEU A 101 -5.71 -10.46 -4.25
CA LEU A 101 -6.37 -9.47 -5.12
C LEU A 101 -6.14 -8.07 -4.60
N ALA A 102 -6.05 -7.08 -5.48
CA ALA A 102 -5.87 -5.69 -5.10
C ALA A 102 -7.16 -5.13 -4.45
N THR A 103 -7.00 -4.38 -3.36
CA THR A 103 -8.06 -3.58 -2.76
C THR A 103 -8.47 -2.47 -3.74
N LEU A 104 -9.70 -2.59 -4.25
CA LEU A 104 -10.25 -1.63 -5.20
C LEU A 104 -10.17 -0.17 -4.73
N PRO A 105 -10.42 0.19 -3.44
CA PRO A 105 -10.36 1.59 -3.03
C PRO A 105 -8.96 2.22 -3.14
N ALA A 106 -7.91 1.51 -2.76
CA ALA A 106 -6.55 2.06 -2.78
C ALA A 106 -5.98 2.09 -4.19
N LEU A 107 -6.18 1.03 -4.98
CA LEU A 107 -5.84 1.02 -6.40
C LEU A 107 -6.59 2.12 -7.17
N ARG A 108 -7.90 2.26 -6.93
CA ARG A 108 -8.69 3.32 -7.57
C ARG A 108 -8.18 4.70 -7.21
N THR A 109 -7.83 4.93 -5.94
CA THR A 109 -7.25 6.20 -5.49
C THR A 109 -5.96 6.54 -6.24
N LEU A 110 -5.05 5.57 -6.42
CA LEU A 110 -3.82 5.77 -7.18
C LEU A 110 -4.08 6.04 -8.66
N LEU A 111 -5.08 5.38 -9.24
CA LEU A 111 -5.50 5.62 -10.62
C LEU A 111 -6.16 7.00 -10.80
N ASP A 112 -6.97 7.45 -9.83
CA ASP A 112 -7.54 8.80 -9.83
C ASP A 112 -6.43 9.86 -9.69
N ILE A 113 -5.40 9.61 -8.88
CA ILE A 113 -4.18 10.45 -8.82
C ILE A 113 -3.49 10.49 -10.19
N THR A 114 -3.35 9.34 -10.86
CA THR A 114 -2.77 9.25 -12.21
C THR A 114 -3.56 10.10 -13.20
N ARG A 115 -4.89 10.01 -13.13
CA ARG A 115 -5.83 10.78 -13.97
C ARG A 115 -5.65 12.28 -13.77
N ASP A 116 -5.55 12.74 -12.52
CA ASP A 116 -5.41 14.16 -12.21
C ASP A 116 -4.04 14.72 -12.60
N LEU A 117 -2.98 13.93 -12.45
CA LEU A 117 -1.64 14.28 -12.95
C LEU A 117 -1.63 14.41 -14.49
N LEU A 118 -2.28 13.48 -15.18
CA LEU A 118 -2.43 13.52 -16.64
C LEU A 118 -3.24 14.73 -17.10
N ALA A 119 -4.34 15.04 -16.41
CA ALA A 119 -5.16 16.21 -16.71
C ALA A 119 -4.35 17.50 -16.54
N TRP A 120 -3.62 17.64 -15.45
CA TRP A 120 -2.78 18.82 -15.22
C TRP A 120 -1.69 18.98 -16.29
N GLN A 121 -1.02 17.90 -16.68
CA GLN A 121 0.00 17.96 -17.75
C GLN A 121 -0.60 18.36 -19.10
N ALA A 122 -1.77 17.82 -19.44
CA ALA A 122 -2.48 18.15 -20.67
C ALA A 122 -2.94 19.62 -20.71
N GLU A 123 -3.42 20.16 -19.59
CA GLU A 123 -3.84 21.57 -19.46
C GLU A 123 -2.68 22.56 -19.53
N ASN A 124 -1.46 22.13 -19.21
CA ASN A 124 -0.27 22.98 -19.14
C ASN A 124 0.73 22.71 -20.29
N ASP A 125 0.28 22.04 -21.36
CA ASP A 125 1.08 21.70 -22.55
C ASP A 125 2.42 21.01 -22.22
N ARG A 126 2.45 20.19 -21.16
CA ARG A 126 3.64 19.43 -20.77
C ARG A 126 3.80 18.19 -21.64
N THR A 127 5.05 17.82 -21.92
CA THR A 127 5.34 16.60 -22.67
C THR A 127 4.98 15.38 -21.85
N VAL A 128 3.97 14.63 -22.30
CA VAL A 128 3.55 13.36 -21.73
C VAL A 128 4.12 12.22 -22.58
N ASP A 129 4.62 11.15 -21.96
CA ASP A 129 4.98 9.92 -22.68
C ASP A 129 3.72 9.18 -23.15
N ARG A 130 3.14 9.71 -24.22
CA ARG A 130 1.91 9.22 -24.85
C ARG A 130 2.02 7.74 -25.21
N HIS A 131 3.14 7.33 -25.79
CA HIS A 131 3.32 5.95 -26.24
C HIS A 131 3.31 4.98 -25.06
N TYR A 132 3.95 5.35 -23.94
CA TYR A 132 3.97 4.54 -22.74
C TYR A 132 2.57 4.41 -22.11
N LEU A 133 1.85 5.53 -21.96
CA LEU A 133 0.48 5.52 -21.41
C LEU A 133 -0.51 4.76 -22.30
N GLN A 134 -0.45 4.96 -23.62
CA GLN A 134 -1.27 4.21 -24.58
C GLN A 134 -0.96 2.70 -24.52
N GLY A 135 0.30 2.32 -24.30
CA GLY A 135 0.69 0.92 -24.13
C GLY A 135 0.13 0.27 -22.86
N ILE A 136 0.19 0.97 -21.72
CA ILE A 136 -0.25 0.44 -20.42
C ILE A 136 -1.78 0.40 -20.31
N PHE A 137 -2.45 1.51 -20.64
CA PHE A 137 -3.90 1.64 -20.46
C PHE A 137 -4.71 1.30 -21.73
N ARG A 138 -4.03 0.96 -22.84
CA ARG A 138 -4.63 0.63 -24.14
C ARG A 138 -5.51 1.76 -24.68
N LEU A 139 -5.03 3.00 -24.58
CA LEU A 139 -5.72 4.21 -25.01
C LEU A 139 -5.59 4.35 -26.55
N PRO A 140 -6.69 4.28 -27.34
CA PRO A 140 -6.62 4.15 -28.80
C PRO A 140 -6.38 5.46 -29.58
N GLY A 141 -6.49 6.63 -28.95
CA GLY A 141 -6.54 7.91 -29.65
C GLY A 141 -5.77 9.03 -28.96
N ASP A 142 -6.11 10.26 -29.34
CA ASP A 142 -5.32 11.44 -29.00
C ASP A 142 -5.77 12.12 -27.70
N ASN A 143 -7.04 11.96 -27.30
CA ASN A 143 -7.59 12.52 -26.07
C ASN A 143 -7.34 11.59 -24.87
N LEU A 144 -6.12 11.67 -24.30
CA LEU A 144 -5.68 10.77 -23.25
C LEU A 144 -6.54 10.85 -21.98
N VAL A 145 -7.01 12.04 -21.58
CA VAL A 145 -7.79 12.22 -20.35
C VAL A 145 -9.15 11.54 -20.47
N GLU A 146 -9.89 11.80 -21.55
CA GLU A 146 -11.21 11.20 -21.78
C GLU A 146 -11.12 9.68 -22.01
N GLU A 147 -10.05 9.22 -22.66
CA GLU A 147 -9.79 7.79 -22.83
C GLU A 147 -9.44 7.11 -21.51
N PHE A 148 -8.69 7.79 -20.63
CA PHE A 148 -8.39 7.30 -19.30
C PHE A 148 -9.66 7.21 -18.43
N ASP A 149 -10.53 8.22 -18.48
CA ASP A 149 -11.81 8.21 -17.78
C ASP A 149 -12.69 7.01 -18.22
N ARG A 150 -12.69 6.69 -19.53
CA ARG A 150 -13.34 5.47 -20.05
C ARG A 150 -12.67 4.18 -19.56
N PHE A 151 -11.35 4.11 -19.59
CA PHE A 151 -10.60 2.98 -19.05
C PHE A 151 -10.94 2.73 -17.57
N LEU A 152 -11.04 3.79 -16.76
CA LEU A 152 -11.42 3.69 -15.36
C LEU A 152 -12.86 3.22 -15.16
N ALA A 153 -13.78 3.61 -16.05
CA ALA A 153 -15.16 3.14 -16.00
C ALA A 153 -15.28 1.65 -16.36
N ASP A 154 -14.44 1.18 -17.28
CA ASP A 154 -14.42 -0.21 -17.77
C ASP A 154 -13.48 -1.13 -16.95
N LEU A 155 -12.82 -0.60 -15.91
CA LEU A 155 -11.88 -1.37 -15.10
C LEU A 155 -12.61 -2.54 -14.42
N ARG A 156 -12.09 -3.75 -14.64
CA ARG A 156 -12.67 -4.97 -14.07
C ARG A 156 -12.67 -4.92 -12.54
N PRO A 157 -13.70 -5.46 -11.87
CA PRO A 157 -13.75 -5.47 -10.40
C PRO A 157 -12.68 -6.35 -9.75
N VAL A 158 -12.27 -7.43 -10.42
CA VAL A 158 -11.17 -8.27 -9.95
C VAL A 158 -9.90 -7.85 -10.68
N VAL A 159 -8.98 -7.25 -9.93
CA VAL A 159 -7.65 -6.89 -10.41
C VAL A 159 -6.64 -7.72 -9.63
N ASP A 160 -5.96 -8.62 -10.35
CA ASP A 160 -4.80 -9.31 -9.78
C ASP A 160 -3.64 -8.33 -9.57
N GLN A 161 -2.74 -8.72 -8.70
CA GLN A 161 -1.63 -7.87 -8.27
C GLN A 161 -0.63 -7.51 -9.37
N MET A 162 -0.34 -8.43 -10.27
CA MET A 162 0.57 -8.16 -11.38
C MET A 162 -0.05 -7.13 -12.33
N TYR A 163 -1.37 -7.20 -12.53
CA TYR A 163 -2.08 -6.20 -13.31
C TYR A 163 -2.16 -4.86 -12.57
N ALA A 164 -2.44 -4.84 -11.26
CA ALA A 164 -2.40 -3.61 -10.45
C ALA A 164 -1.03 -2.93 -10.53
N GLU A 165 0.06 -3.67 -10.30
CA GLU A 165 1.43 -3.17 -10.43
C GLU A 165 1.68 -2.58 -11.82
N HIS A 166 1.27 -3.30 -12.88
CA HIS A 166 1.45 -2.87 -14.26
C HIS A 166 0.76 -1.52 -14.53
N LEU A 167 -0.46 -1.34 -14.03
CA LEU A 167 -1.22 -0.10 -14.16
C LEU A 167 -0.59 1.08 -13.41
N LEU A 168 0.22 0.81 -12.39
CA LEU A 168 0.84 1.84 -11.55
C LEU A 168 2.26 2.23 -11.99
N ARG A 169 2.86 1.51 -12.94
CA ARG A 169 4.20 1.85 -13.46
C ARG A 169 4.35 3.30 -13.96
N PRO A 170 3.35 3.94 -14.57
CA PRO A 170 3.46 5.35 -14.96
C PRO A 170 3.77 6.30 -13.80
N LEU A 171 3.25 6.02 -12.60
CA LEU A 171 3.51 6.85 -11.42
C LEU A 171 4.97 6.77 -10.93
N GLU A 172 5.67 5.68 -11.22
CA GLU A 172 7.05 5.45 -10.75
C GLU A 172 8.11 5.73 -11.83
N SER A 173 7.81 5.41 -13.09
CA SER A 173 8.74 5.45 -14.24
C SER A 173 9.11 6.85 -14.75
N GLY A 174 8.80 7.92 -14.01
CA GLY A 174 9.06 9.30 -14.42
C GLY A 174 8.11 9.82 -15.51
N CYS A 175 7.03 9.10 -15.85
CA CYS A 175 6.00 9.60 -16.77
C CYS A 175 5.36 10.91 -16.28
N PHE A 176 5.32 11.09 -14.95
CA PHE A 176 4.91 12.31 -14.29
C PHE A 176 6.08 12.89 -13.49
N GLU A 177 6.75 13.91 -14.04
CA GLU A 177 7.83 14.63 -13.36
C GLU A 177 7.26 15.53 -12.25
N LEU A 178 7.09 14.96 -11.04
CA LEU A 178 6.54 15.68 -9.87
C LEU A 178 7.36 16.94 -9.50
N THR A 179 8.62 17.00 -9.91
CA THR A 179 9.49 18.18 -9.71
C THR A 179 9.03 19.39 -10.50
N GLU A 180 8.36 19.19 -11.64
CA GLU A 180 7.83 20.28 -12.48
C GLU A 180 6.45 20.77 -12.03
N ILE A 181 5.77 20.01 -11.17
CA ILE A 181 4.43 20.34 -10.67
C ILE A 181 4.55 21.25 -9.44
N PRO A 182 3.85 22.40 -9.40
CA PRO A 182 3.84 23.27 -8.23
C PRO A 182 3.30 22.57 -6.98
N ASP A 183 3.85 22.90 -5.80
CA ASP A 183 3.49 22.25 -4.53
C ASP A 183 2.00 22.43 -4.17
N ALA A 184 1.39 23.56 -4.56
CA ALA A 184 -0.04 23.79 -4.36
C ALA A 184 -0.90 22.79 -5.14
N VAL A 185 -0.52 22.49 -6.39
CA VAL A 185 -1.21 21.52 -7.25
C VAL A 185 -1.00 20.11 -6.71
N LEU A 186 0.22 19.78 -6.27
CA LEU A 186 0.48 18.49 -5.65
C LEU A 186 -0.36 18.30 -4.38
N ALA A 187 -0.54 19.34 -3.56
CA ALA A 187 -1.40 19.26 -2.37
C ALA A 187 -2.89 19.07 -2.72
N GLU A 188 -3.35 19.60 -3.85
CA GLU A 188 -4.72 19.39 -4.36
C GLU A 188 -4.92 17.99 -4.92
N ILE A 189 -3.92 17.41 -5.59
CA ILE A 189 -3.98 16.04 -6.12
C ILE A 189 -3.81 15.00 -5.00
N PHE A 190 -2.82 15.20 -4.13
CA PHE A 190 -2.46 14.32 -3.02
C PHE A 190 -3.09 14.78 -1.71
N THR A 191 -4.42 14.85 -1.70
CA THR A 191 -5.17 15.24 -0.51
C THR A 191 -4.95 14.27 0.64
N LEU A 192 -5.07 14.76 1.89
CA LEU A 192 -4.94 13.93 3.09
C LEU A 192 -5.85 12.68 3.07
N PRO A 193 -7.13 12.75 2.64
CA PRO A 193 -7.97 11.56 2.50
C PRO A 193 -7.43 10.53 1.49
N ARG A 194 -6.89 10.98 0.35
CA ARG A 194 -6.27 10.08 -0.64
C ARG A 194 -5.02 9.43 -0.09
N LEU A 195 -4.16 10.21 0.58
CA LEU A 195 -2.96 9.72 1.23
C LEU A 195 -3.27 8.69 2.33
N ASN A 196 -4.31 8.94 3.14
CA ASN A 196 -4.77 8.01 4.16
C ASN A 196 -5.23 6.67 3.55
N THR A 197 -5.91 6.72 2.40
CA THR A 197 -6.39 5.54 1.68
C THR A 197 -5.25 4.67 1.14
N ILE A 198 -4.15 5.27 0.65
CA ILE A 198 -3.03 4.53 0.05
C ILE A 198 -1.91 4.18 1.04
N PHE A 199 -1.89 4.82 2.23
CA PHE A 199 -0.86 4.58 3.23
C PHE A 199 -0.69 3.11 3.67
N PRO A 200 -1.76 2.30 3.83
CA PRO A 200 -1.61 0.87 4.12
C PRO A 200 -0.80 0.09 3.07
N LEU A 201 -0.83 0.51 1.79
CA LEU A 201 -0.01 -0.09 0.74
C LEU A 201 1.47 0.18 0.98
N VAL A 202 1.83 1.39 1.41
CA VAL A 202 3.22 1.75 1.74
C VAL A 202 3.80 0.80 2.77
N LEU A 203 3.02 0.47 3.82
CA LEU A 203 3.43 -0.50 4.82
C LEU A 203 3.64 -1.89 4.20
N ARG A 204 2.71 -2.37 3.37
CA ARG A 204 2.93 -3.67 2.72
C ARG A 204 4.17 -3.67 1.83
N GLY A 205 4.37 -2.63 1.02
CA GLY A 205 5.54 -2.53 0.14
C GLY A 205 6.87 -2.50 0.89
N LEU A 206 6.86 -2.11 2.17
CA LEU A 206 8.02 -2.12 3.06
C LEU A 206 8.23 -3.44 3.81
N ASP A 207 7.43 -4.47 3.50
CA ASP A 207 7.39 -5.74 4.25
C ASP A 207 7.22 -5.46 5.76
N TRP A 208 6.18 -4.69 6.08
CA TRP A 208 5.93 -4.20 7.42
C TRP A 208 5.44 -5.32 8.34
N THR A 209 6.31 -5.77 9.23
CA THR A 209 6.03 -6.89 10.13
C THR A 209 5.17 -6.49 11.32
N THR A 210 4.57 -7.49 11.98
CA THR A 210 3.82 -7.32 13.23
C THR A 210 4.67 -6.66 14.34
N ASP A 211 5.98 -6.90 14.37
CA ASP A 211 6.89 -6.29 15.34
C ASP A 211 7.09 -4.80 15.06
N LYS A 212 7.26 -4.40 13.79
CA LYS A 212 7.34 -2.98 13.38
C LYS A 212 6.04 -2.24 13.69
N ALA A 213 4.89 -2.86 13.40
CA ALA A 213 3.58 -2.34 13.74
C ALA A 213 3.40 -2.15 15.27
N THR A 214 3.87 -3.12 16.07
CA THR A 214 3.85 -3.04 17.53
C THR A 214 4.73 -1.91 18.05
N ALA A 215 5.96 -1.77 17.52
CA ALA A 215 6.87 -0.69 17.90
C ALA A 215 6.30 0.69 17.55
N LEU A 216 5.70 0.83 16.36
CA LEU A 216 5.02 2.05 15.93
C LEU A 216 3.85 2.41 16.85
N ALA A 217 3.02 1.42 17.20
CA ALA A 217 1.91 1.61 18.13
C ALA A 217 2.37 2.06 19.53
N GLN A 218 3.44 1.46 20.05
CA GLN A 218 3.96 1.81 21.38
C GLN A 218 4.55 3.22 21.44
N ASP A 219 5.19 3.66 20.35
CA ASP A 219 5.77 4.99 20.22
C ASP A 219 4.70 6.07 20.00
N LEU A 220 3.77 5.84 19.07
CA LEU A 220 2.81 6.86 18.63
C LEU A 220 1.47 6.81 19.35
N ARG A 221 1.15 5.68 19.99
CA ARG A 221 -0.07 5.43 20.75
C ARG A 221 -1.35 5.86 20.02
N PRO A 222 -1.59 5.39 18.78
CA PRO A 222 -2.84 5.69 18.08
C PRO A 222 -4.05 5.22 18.86
N VAL A 223 -5.14 6.00 18.77
CA VAL A 223 -6.42 5.66 19.40
C VAL A 223 -7.19 4.74 18.45
N ILE A 224 -7.04 3.44 18.65
CA ILE A 224 -7.82 2.40 17.98
C ILE A 224 -8.73 1.78 19.04
N PRO A 225 -10.06 1.81 18.87
CA PRO A 225 -10.98 1.34 19.90
C PRO A 225 -10.90 -0.18 20.04
N THR A 226 -11.06 -0.66 21.27
CA THR A 226 -11.31 -2.09 21.51
C THR A 226 -12.73 -2.44 21.10
N VAL A 227 -12.87 -3.56 20.38
CA VAL A 227 -14.14 -4.01 19.80
C VAL A 227 -14.19 -5.53 19.87
N THR A 228 -15.37 -6.07 20.19
CA THR A 228 -15.66 -7.50 20.03
C THR A 228 -16.94 -7.63 19.24
N GLU A 229 -16.86 -8.31 18.10
CA GLU A 229 -17.99 -8.62 17.22
C GLU A 229 -18.11 -10.14 17.08
N THR A 230 -19.32 -10.66 16.96
CA THR A 230 -19.56 -12.08 16.68
C THR A 230 -20.45 -12.21 15.45
N VAL A 231 -20.01 -13.00 14.49
CA VAL A 231 -20.75 -13.37 13.29
C VAL A 231 -21.02 -14.87 13.33
N GLU A 232 -22.27 -15.26 13.10
CA GLU A 232 -22.70 -16.67 13.11
C GLU A 232 -23.33 -17.05 11.77
N ALA A 233 -22.99 -18.23 11.27
CA ALA A 233 -23.53 -18.77 10.03
C ALA A 233 -23.58 -20.30 10.08
N GLY A 234 -24.78 -20.86 10.16
CA GLY A 234 -24.97 -22.29 10.36
C GLY A 234 -24.33 -22.76 11.66
N THR A 235 -23.33 -23.64 11.57
CA THR A 235 -22.58 -24.17 12.73
C THR A 235 -21.26 -23.45 12.97
N LEU A 236 -20.96 -22.41 12.17
CA LEU A 236 -19.73 -21.66 12.25
C LEU A 236 -19.95 -20.36 13.02
N ARG A 237 -19.03 -20.04 13.92
CA ARG A 237 -18.98 -18.76 14.64
C ARG A 237 -17.61 -18.12 14.43
N LEU A 238 -17.61 -16.86 13.99
CA LEU A 238 -16.45 -15.99 13.89
C LEU A 238 -16.54 -14.95 15.01
N GLU A 239 -15.60 -14.98 15.95
CA GLU A 239 -15.43 -13.91 16.93
C GLU A 239 -14.25 -13.04 16.50
N ILE A 240 -14.53 -11.75 16.28
CA ILE A 240 -13.55 -10.75 15.89
C ILE A 240 -13.30 -9.89 17.11
N ARG A 241 -12.09 -10.00 17.67
CA ARG A 241 -11.69 -9.22 18.82
C ARG A 241 -10.53 -8.31 18.45
N ILE A 242 -10.71 -7.01 18.70
CA ILE A 242 -9.67 -6.01 18.60
C ILE A 242 -9.32 -5.58 20.02
N ASP A 243 -8.12 -5.91 20.47
CA ASP A 243 -7.52 -5.26 21.63
C ASP A 243 -7.21 -3.81 21.23
N GLY A 244 -7.42 -2.87 22.13
CA GLY A 244 -7.27 -1.44 21.84
C GLY A 244 -7.61 -0.59 23.05
N GLN A 245 -7.96 0.67 22.81
CA GLN A 245 -8.33 1.62 23.85
C GLN A 245 -9.82 1.49 24.17
N HIS A 246 -10.16 1.49 25.46
CA HIS A 246 -11.56 1.50 25.87
C HIS A 246 -12.19 2.89 25.63
N PRO A 247 -13.44 2.96 25.14
CA PRO A 247 -14.15 4.23 25.07
C PRO A 247 -14.20 4.91 26.45
N GLY A 248 -13.69 6.15 26.53
CA GLY A 248 -13.65 6.92 27.78
C GLY A 248 -12.46 6.65 28.71
N GLU A 249 -11.43 5.93 28.25
CA GLU A 249 -10.18 5.80 29.00
C GLU A 249 -9.52 7.16 29.26
N ARG A 250 -8.99 7.34 30.48
CA ARG A 250 -8.36 8.61 30.88
C ARG A 250 -7.01 8.79 30.18
N PRO A 251 -6.63 10.04 29.85
CA PRO A 251 -5.27 10.35 29.42
C PRO A 251 -4.27 9.87 30.49
N GLY A 252 -3.47 8.84 30.18
CA GLY A 252 -2.51 8.22 31.11
C GLY A 252 -2.82 6.78 31.53
N ALA A 253 -3.92 6.19 31.05
CA ALA A 253 -4.16 4.75 31.18
C ALA A 253 -3.06 3.91 30.49
N TRP A 254 -2.95 2.65 30.89
CA TRP A 254 -1.99 1.74 30.28
C TRP A 254 -2.33 1.55 28.79
N TYR A 255 -1.36 1.76 27.91
CA TYR A 255 -1.60 1.65 26.48
C TYR A 255 -1.60 0.18 26.06
N ASN A 256 -2.78 -0.37 25.79
CA ASN A 256 -2.93 -1.65 25.11
C ASN A 256 -2.62 -1.49 23.63
N THR A 257 -1.58 -2.20 23.16
CA THR A 257 -1.19 -2.21 21.75
C THR A 257 -2.34 -2.78 20.91
N PRO A 258 -2.86 -2.03 19.92
CA PRO A 258 -3.98 -2.50 19.12
C PRO A 258 -3.63 -3.74 18.32
N ARG A 259 -4.44 -4.79 18.44
CA ARG A 259 -4.23 -6.09 17.78
C ARG A 259 -5.56 -6.75 17.46
N LEU A 260 -5.66 -7.38 16.29
CA LEU A 260 -6.82 -8.18 15.92
C LEU A 260 -6.55 -9.66 16.19
N HIS A 261 -7.55 -10.31 16.80
CA HIS A 261 -7.65 -11.74 16.97
C HIS A 261 -8.97 -12.21 16.35
N LEU A 262 -8.88 -13.08 15.36
CA LEU A 262 -10.01 -13.78 14.77
C LEU A 262 -10.06 -15.19 15.36
N LEU A 263 -11.16 -15.55 16.02
CA LEU A 263 -11.42 -16.92 16.47
C LEU A 263 -12.51 -17.53 15.59
N ILE A 264 -12.16 -18.57 14.84
CA ILE A 264 -13.11 -19.34 14.04
C ILE A 264 -13.43 -20.63 14.79
N THR A 265 -14.69 -20.77 15.18
CA THR A 265 -15.21 -21.92 15.91
C THR A 265 -16.20 -22.69 15.04
N GLY A 266 -15.90 -23.97 14.79
CA GLY A 266 -16.84 -24.93 14.23
C GLY A 266 -17.30 -25.93 15.31
N GLN A 267 -17.98 -26.99 14.89
CA GLN A 267 -18.47 -28.02 15.83
C GLN A 267 -17.33 -28.75 16.56
N ASP A 268 -16.26 -29.07 15.83
CA ASP A 268 -15.17 -29.92 16.32
C ASP A 268 -13.81 -29.20 16.37
N PHE A 269 -13.78 -27.88 16.15
CA PHE A 269 -12.54 -27.12 16.10
C PHE A 269 -12.70 -25.67 16.56
N VAL A 270 -11.60 -25.11 17.06
CA VAL A 270 -11.42 -23.68 17.30
C VAL A 270 -10.01 -23.31 16.82
N VAL A 271 -9.90 -22.33 15.92
CA VAL A 271 -8.61 -21.87 15.39
C VAL A 271 -8.48 -20.35 15.49
N PRO A 272 -7.34 -19.84 16.02
CA PRO A 272 -7.05 -18.41 16.06
C PRO A 272 -6.27 -17.94 14.83
N TYR A 273 -6.57 -16.74 14.36
CA TYR A 273 -5.85 -16.04 13.29
C TYR A 273 -5.63 -14.57 13.62
N GLY A 274 -4.61 -13.97 12.98
CA GLY A 274 -4.25 -12.57 13.14
C GLY A 274 -4.75 -11.66 12.01
N TRP A 275 -4.20 -10.45 11.97
CA TRP A 275 -4.55 -9.41 11.00
C TRP A 275 -4.42 -9.84 9.54
N GLU A 276 -3.31 -10.46 9.15
CA GLU A 276 -3.01 -10.77 7.74
C GLU A 276 -4.11 -11.65 7.12
N VAL A 277 -4.41 -12.77 7.77
CA VAL A 277 -5.50 -13.69 7.40
C VAL A 277 -6.86 -12.99 7.39
N PHE A 278 -7.17 -12.22 8.43
CA PHE A 278 -8.46 -11.55 8.54
C PHE A 278 -8.66 -10.51 7.42
N SER A 279 -7.62 -9.70 7.15
CA SER A 279 -7.65 -8.67 6.10
C SER A 279 -7.91 -9.27 4.73
N GLU A 280 -7.25 -10.38 4.41
CA GLU A 280 -7.42 -11.09 3.15
C GLU A 280 -8.81 -11.74 3.04
N LEU A 281 -9.27 -12.39 4.11
CA LEU A 281 -10.62 -12.98 4.17
C LEU A 281 -11.71 -11.92 3.94
N LEU A 282 -11.62 -10.80 4.66
CA LEU A 282 -12.56 -9.70 4.52
C LEU A 282 -12.50 -9.09 3.12
N GLY A 283 -11.31 -8.95 2.53
CA GLY A 283 -11.14 -8.46 1.17
C GLY A 283 -11.86 -9.35 0.15
N LEU A 284 -11.64 -10.67 0.22
CA LEU A 284 -12.29 -11.63 -0.67
C LEU A 284 -13.81 -11.69 -0.49
N PHE A 285 -14.30 -11.67 0.74
CA PHE A 285 -15.73 -11.68 1.00
C PHE A 285 -16.40 -10.38 0.55
N THR A 286 -15.74 -9.24 0.76
CA THR A 286 -16.22 -7.93 0.28
C THR A 286 -16.32 -7.91 -1.24
N LEU A 287 -15.33 -8.48 -1.93
CA LEU A 287 -15.32 -8.56 -3.38
C LEU A 287 -16.41 -9.50 -3.90
N TYR A 288 -16.54 -10.69 -3.30
CA TYR A 288 -17.60 -11.64 -3.63
C TYR A 288 -18.99 -11.06 -3.41
N ALA A 289 -19.23 -10.37 -2.29
CA ALA A 289 -20.52 -9.75 -1.99
C ALA A 289 -20.96 -8.70 -3.03
N ARG A 290 -19.99 -8.04 -3.69
CA ARG A 290 -20.25 -7.02 -4.72
C ARG A 290 -20.29 -7.59 -6.13
N HIS A 291 -19.45 -8.57 -6.41
CA HIS A 291 -19.18 -9.12 -7.74
C HIS A 291 -19.07 -10.66 -7.69
N PRO A 292 -20.16 -11.38 -7.36
CA PRO A 292 -20.13 -12.84 -7.20
C PRO A 292 -19.70 -13.55 -8.49
N GLU A 293 -20.07 -13.02 -9.66
CA GLU A 293 -19.69 -13.53 -10.97
C GLU A 293 -18.18 -13.54 -11.21
N ALA A 294 -17.46 -12.59 -10.60
CA ALA A 294 -16.03 -12.43 -10.83
C ALA A 294 -15.20 -13.46 -10.05
N LEU A 295 -15.78 -14.07 -9.02
CA LEU A 295 -15.17 -15.12 -8.19
C LEU A 295 -15.88 -16.48 -8.34
N ALA A 296 -16.74 -16.63 -9.35
CA ALA A 296 -17.57 -17.83 -9.56
C ALA A 296 -16.77 -19.15 -9.59
N HIS A 297 -15.52 -19.13 -10.10
CA HIS A 297 -14.65 -20.30 -10.19
C HIS A 297 -13.71 -20.46 -8.98
N GLY A 298 -13.90 -19.65 -7.96
CA GLY A 298 -13.03 -19.58 -6.78
C GLY A 298 -11.76 -18.76 -6.99
N HIS A 299 -11.02 -18.59 -5.90
CA HIS A 299 -9.76 -17.86 -5.85
C HIS A 299 -8.86 -18.46 -4.76
N GLN A 300 -7.56 -18.47 -5.04
CA GLN A 300 -6.52 -18.89 -4.10
C GLN A 300 -5.60 -17.70 -3.86
N GLY A 301 -5.72 -17.10 -2.68
CA GLY A 301 -4.83 -16.04 -2.23
C GLY A 301 -3.61 -16.59 -1.48
N GLU A 302 -3.03 -15.74 -0.66
CA GLU A 302 -1.81 -16.00 0.11
C GLU A 302 -2.12 -16.95 1.28
N HIS A 303 -3.07 -16.57 2.13
CA HIS A 303 -3.54 -17.37 3.25
C HIS A 303 -4.93 -17.94 3.02
N VAL A 304 -5.76 -17.22 2.24
CA VAL A 304 -7.19 -17.49 2.14
C VAL A 304 -7.55 -18.02 0.76
N MET A 305 -8.35 -19.08 0.73
CA MET A 305 -8.97 -19.59 -0.48
C MET A 305 -10.49 -19.46 -0.40
N LEU A 306 -11.13 -19.20 -1.53
CA LEU A 306 -12.58 -19.05 -1.66
C LEU A 306 -13.08 -19.92 -2.81
N SER A 307 -14.19 -20.61 -2.62
CA SER A 307 -14.96 -21.24 -3.68
C SER A 307 -16.45 -21.04 -3.40
N PRO A 308 -17.11 -20.12 -4.13
CA PRO A 308 -18.54 -19.89 -3.98
C PRO A 308 -19.38 -21.14 -4.32
N PRO A 309 -20.61 -21.24 -3.77
CA PRO A 309 -21.54 -22.30 -4.12
C PRO A 309 -22.01 -22.20 -5.59
N GLY A 310 -22.30 -23.34 -6.19
CA GLY A 310 -23.00 -23.48 -7.48
C GLY A 310 -22.14 -23.89 -8.68
N HIS A 311 -20.91 -23.40 -8.79
CA HIS A 311 -20.06 -23.68 -9.97
C HIS A 311 -19.21 -24.94 -9.81
N VAL A 312 -18.39 -25.00 -8.76
CA VAL A 312 -17.49 -26.14 -8.50
C VAL A 312 -18.21 -27.22 -7.68
N SER A 313 -18.98 -26.79 -6.69
CA SER A 313 -19.78 -27.65 -5.80
C SER A 313 -21.09 -26.99 -5.43
N LYS A 314 -22.08 -27.77 -4.97
CA LYS A 314 -23.35 -27.21 -4.45
C LYS A 314 -23.15 -26.43 -3.15
N GLU A 315 -22.19 -26.88 -2.35
CA GLU A 315 -21.72 -26.20 -1.14
C GLU A 315 -20.71 -25.11 -1.52
N GLY A 316 -20.65 -24.06 -0.70
CA GLY A 316 -19.56 -23.09 -0.74
C GLY A 316 -18.48 -23.51 0.25
N PHE A 317 -17.24 -23.07 0.03
CA PHE A 317 -16.21 -23.20 1.04
C PHE A 317 -15.24 -22.03 1.01
N PHE A 318 -14.63 -21.77 2.16
CA PHE A 318 -13.40 -20.99 2.23
C PHE A 318 -12.38 -21.77 3.04
N GLY A 319 -11.11 -21.50 2.81
CA GLY A 319 -10.01 -22.15 3.53
C GLY A 319 -8.96 -21.15 3.96
N ILE A 320 -8.26 -21.49 5.04
CA ILE A 320 -7.25 -20.65 5.67
C ILE A 320 -6.09 -21.54 6.11
N ASP A 321 -4.90 -21.31 5.56
CA ASP A 321 -3.65 -22.01 5.94
C ASP A 321 -3.80 -23.54 6.09
N GLY A 322 -4.55 -24.16 5.17
CA GLY A 322 -4.78 -25.61 5.13
C GLY A 322 -6.07 -26.10 5.81
N LEU A 323 -6.74 -25.30 6.63
CA LEU A 323 -8.11 -25.58 7.07
C LEU A 323 -9.08 -25.29 5.93
N ARG A 324 -10.02 -26.19 5.65
CA ARG A 324 -11.09 -25.98 4.66
C ARG A 324 -12.45 -26.14 5.33
N ILE A 325 -13.30 -25.13 5.22
CA ILE A 325 -14.61 -25.09 5.86
C ILE A 325 -15.67 -25.10 4.78
N PHE A 326 -16.32 -26.25 4.60
CA PHE A 326 -17.44 -26.45 3.69
C PHE A 326 -18.75 -26.11 4.40
N MET A 327 -19.66 -25.44 3.69
CA MET A 327 -20.96 -25.09 4.25
C MET A 327 -22.05 -25.03 3.18
N PRO A 328 -23.32 -25.27 3.58
CA PRO A 328 -24.46 -25.07 2.69
C PRO A 328 -24.49 -23.65 2.13
N ALA A 329 -24.99 -23.50 0.90
CA ALA A 329 -25.02 -22.21 0.21
C ALA A 329 -25.69 -21.10 1.04
N GLU A 330 -26.79 -21.39 1.72
CA GLU A 330 -27.47 -20.42 2.58
C GLU A 330 -26.60 -19.92 3.75
N ALA A 331 -25.86 -20.83 4.39
CA ALA A 331 -24.93 -20.48 5.46
C ALA A 331 -23.74 -19.68 4.91
N PHE A 332 -23.22 -20.04 3.73
CA PHE A 332 -22.15 -19.31 3.06
C PHE A 332 -22.55 -17.86 2.73
N GLU A 333 -23.70 -17.66 2.10
CA GLU A 333 -24.21 -16.33 1.76
C GLU A 333 -24.49 -15.50 3.02
N THR A 334 -25.01 -16.14 4.08
CA THR A 334 -25.21 -15.47 5.37
C THR A 334 -23.87 -15.03 5.96
N LEU A 335 -22.87 -15.90 6.00
CA LEU A 335 -21.55 -15.58 6.52
C LEU A 335 -20.93 -14.37 5.80
N VAL A 336 -20.92 -14.39 4.47
CA VAL A 336 -20.39 -13.30 3.65
C VAL A 336 -21.14 -12.01 3.96
N ARG A 337 -22.48 -12.04 3.96
CA ARG A 337 -23.30 -10.85 4.20
C ARG A 337 -23.06 -10.27 5.59
N GLU A 338 -23.16 -11.06 6.64
CA GLU A 338 -23.02 -10.57 8.01
C GLU A 338 -21.59 -10.06 8.27
N LEU A 339 -20.56 -10.75 7.78
CA LEU A 339 -19.18 -10.30 7.94
C LEU A 339 -18.93 -8.97 7.21
N THR A 340 -19.38 -8.86 5.96
CA THR A 340 -19.14 -7.65 5.14
C THR A 340 -19.92 -6.44 5.64
N ILE A 341 -21.17 -6.61 6.07
CA ILE A 341 -21.97 -5.54 6.66
C ILE A 341 -21.41 -5.11 8.01
N GLY A 342 -21.11 -6.07 8.90
CA GLY A 342 -20.58 -5.79 10.23
C GLY A 342 -19.24 -5.05 10.19
N CYS A 343 -18.38 -5.36 9.21
CA CYS A 343 -17.08 -4.71 9.05
C CYS A 343 -17.15 -3.37 8.29
N ALA A 344 -18.29 -2.99 7.70
CA ALA A 344 -18.41 -1.79 6.87
C ALA A 344 -18.86 -0.54 7.65
N GLN A 345 -19.49 -0.69 8.82
CA GLN A 345 -20.06 0.42 9.58
C GLN A 345 -19.81 0.29 11.09
N GLY A 346 -19.92 1.40 11.82
CA GLY A 346 -19.81 1.43 13.27
C GLY A 346 -18.37 1.31 13.80
N SER A 347 -18.26 0.96 15.08
CA SER A 347 -16.99 0.93 15.81
C SER A 347 -16.00 -0.10 15.26
N LEU A 348 -16.48 -1.24 14.74
CA LEU A 348 -15.63 -2.23 14.10
C LEU A 348 -14.96 -1.66 12.85
N ALA A 349 -15.72 -0.97 11.99
CA ALA A 349 -15.16 -0.35 10.78
C ALA A 349 -14.11 0.72 11.10
N GLU A 350 -14.35 1.54 12.12
CA GLU A 350 -13.38 2.52 12.62
C GLU A 350 -12.09 1.84 13.13
N ALA A 351 -12.23 0.78 13.94
CA ALA A 351 -11.10 0.00 14.45
C ALA A 351 -10.29 -0.64 13.32
N LEU A 352 -10.97 -1.26 12.36
CA LEU A 352 -10.35 -1.88 11.18
C LEU A 352 -9.61 -0.85 10.32
N THR A 353 -10.15 0.35 10.16
CA THR A 353 -9.47 1.45 9.46
C THR A 353 -8.16 1.83 10.16
N GLY A 354 -8.19 1.95 11.49
CA GLY A 354 -6.98 2.20 12.28
C GLY A 354 -5.94 1.08 12.15
N LEU A 355 -6.39 -0.19 12.18
CA LEU A 355 -5.51 -1.35 12.04
C LEU A 355 -4.88 -1.43 10.64
N ARG A 356 -5.59 -1.11 9.56
CA ARG A 356 -5.00 -0.99 8.20
C ARG A 356 -3.85 0.00 8.18
N GLY A 357 -4.04 1.16 8.82
CA GLY A 357 -2.99 2.16 8.93
C GLY A 357 -1.78 1.72 9.76
N LEU A 358 -1.92 0.72 10.62
CA LEU A 358 -0.87 0.23 11.53
C LEU A 358 -0.12 -0.99 11.00
N TYR A 359 -0.85 -1.93 10.39
CA TYR A 359 -0.35 -3.23 9.94
C TYR A 359 -0.20 -3.33 8.41
N GLY A 360 -0.77 -2.39 7.65
CA GLY A 360 -0.83 -2.46 6.19
C GLY A 360 -1.97 -3.31 5.67
N ASP A 361 -2.30 -3.15 4.39
CA ASP A 361 -3.30 -3.91 3.65
C ASP A 361 -3.00 -3.81 2.15
N VAL A 362 -3.51 -4.74 1.33
CA VAL A 362 -3.32 -4.78 -0.14
C VAL A 362 -4.61 -5.01 -0.85
#